data_AF-A0A814PT50-F1
#
_entry.id   AF-A0A814PT50-F1
#
_cell.length_a   1.000
_cell.length_b   1.000
_cell.length_c   1.000
_cell.angle_alpha   90.00
_cell.angle_beta   90.00
_cell.angle_gamma   90.00
#
_symmetry.space_group_name_H-M   'P 1'
#
loop_
_entity.id
_entity.type
_entity.pdbx_description
1 polymer ?
#
loop_
_entity_poly.entity_id
_entity_poly.type
_entity_poly.pdbx_seq_one_letter_code
_entity_poly.pdbx_strand_id
1 'polypeptide(L)'
;MGVAFLIIRIIQYTVFAASGSKLAQRIGAKAFAHYLRQEMAFFDRLENSSGAICHRLTSDALAVQQMAGTRLGILCESVTTFGIGITFGFLFSWQLTLTLFFYIVSLFVVAFMHIRWQVRLNKRSDCIVGSASSVRRTFRLQYHVH
;
A
#
# COMPACT_ATOMS: atom_id res chain seq x y z
N MET A 1 10.00 10.20 31.37
CA MET A 1 10.28 9.49 30.10
C MET A 1 9.01 9.26 29.27
N GLY A 2 7.96 8.60 29.78
CA GLY A 2 6.72 8.34 28.99
C GLY A 2 6.00 9.57 28.44
N VAL A 3 5.90 10.66 29.22
CA VAL A 3 5.26 11.90 28.78
C VAL A 3 6.00 12.56 27.61
N ALA A 4 7.34 12.53 27.61
CA ALA A 4 8.14 13.07 26.52
C ALA A 4 7.92 12.29 25.21
N PHE A 5 7.83 10.95 25.28
CA PHE A 5 7.51 10.13 24.11
C PHE A 5 6.11 10.42 23.57
N LEU A 6 5.11 10.60 24.44
CA LEU A 6 3.75 10.97 24.03
C LEU A 6 3.74 12.32 23.29
N ILE A 7 4.43 13.32 23.82
CA ILE A 7 4.52 14.65 23.20
C ILE A 7 5.18 14.55 21.81
N ILE A 8 6.32 13.86 21.71
CA ILE A 8 7.03 13.67 20.44
C ILE A 8 6.15 12.95 19.40
N ARG A 9 5.44 11.90 19.80
CA ARG A 9 4.55 11.15 18.90
C ARG A 9 3.37 11.98 18.42
N ILE A 10 2.77 12.79 19.28
CA ILE A 10 1.68 13.70 18.91
C ILE A 10 2.17 14.75 17.91
N ILE A 11 3.34 15.35 18.16
CA ILE A 11 3.93 16.33 17.23
C ILE A 11 4.22 15.67 15.87
N GLN A 12 4.82 14.48 15.86
CA GLN A 12 5.11 13.74 14.64
C GLN A 12 3.82 13.48 13.82
N TYR A 13 2.79 12.93 14.47
CA TYR A 13 1.54 12.57 13.80
C TYR A 13 0.80 13.81 13.26
N THR A 14 0.77 14.90 14.04
CA THR A 14 0.08 16.14 13.63
C THR A 14 0.82 16.85 12.48
N VAL A 15 2.15 16.93 12.51
CA VAL A 15 2.95 17.50 11.41
C VAL A 15 2.78 16.67 10.14
N PHE A 16 2.75 15.35 10.28
CA PHE A 16 2.57 14.45 9.15
C PHE A 16 1.15 14.53 8.56
N ALA A 17 0.12 14.57 9.40
CA ALA A 17 -1.27 14.79 8.99
C ALA A 17 -1.43 16.14 8.28
N ALA A 18 -0.81 17.21 8.78
CA ALA A 18 -0.82 18.53 8.16
C ALA A 18 -0.07 18.57 6.82
N SER A 19 0.98 17.75 6.66
CA SER A 19 1.72 17.63 5.41
C SER A 19 0.94 16.82 4.37
N GLY A 20 0.27 15.74 4.80
CA GLY A 20 -0.60 14.93 3.96
C GLY A 20 -1.81 15.70 3.42
N SER A 21 -2.44 16.53 4.25
CA SER A 21 -3.57 17.37 3.82
C SER A 21 -3.16 18.43 2.79
N LYS A 22 -2.01 19.09 2.98
CA LYS A 22 -1.44 20.02 1.99
C LYS A 22 -1.11 19.35 0.67
N LEU A 23 -0.54 18.14 0.71
CA LEU A 23 -0.23 17.38 -0.50
C LEU A 23 -1.50 17.02 -1.27
N ALA A 24 -2.53 16.53 -0.57
CA ALA A 24 -3.82 16.22 -1.16
C ALA A 24 -4.49 17.45 -1.81
N GLN A 25 -4.46 18.60 -1.14
CA GLN A 25 -5.00 19.85 -1.68
C GLN A 25 -4.27 20.27 -2.97
N ARG A 26 -2.95 20.12 -3.03
CA ARG A 26 -2.17 20.42 -4.26
C ARG A 26 -2.52 19.50 -5.43
N ILE A 27 -2.73 18.21 -5.16
CA ILE A 27 -3.13 17.24 -6.19
C ILE A 27 -4.52 17.59 -6.74
N GLY A 28 -5.48 17.90 -5.86
CA GLY A 28 -6.82 18.34 -6.25
C GLY A 28 -6.82 19.63 -7.06
N ALA A 29 -6.05 20.64 -6.62
CA ALA A 29 -5.93 21.91 -7.34
C ALA A 29 -5.32 21.76 -8.73
N LYS A 30 -4.30 20.92 -8.88
CA LYS A 30 -3.69 20.62 -10.20
C LYS A 30 -4.65 19.87 -11.12
N ALA A 31 -5.43 18.92 -10.59
CA ALA A 31 -6.45 18.22 -11.37
C ALA A 31 -7.50 19.21 -11.89
N PHE A 32 -8.04 20.07 -11.03
CA PHE A 32 -9.02 21.09 -11.41
C PHE A 32 -8.49 22.04 -12.49
N ALA A 33 -7.26 22.54 -12.33
CA ALA A 33 -6.62 23.37 -13.35
C ALA A 33 -6.44 22.65 -14.70
N HIS A 34 -6.26 21.34 -14.68
CA HIS A 34 -6.14 20.54 -15.90
C HIS A 34 -7.48 20.36 -16.62
N TYR A 35 -8.57 20.15 -15.87
CA TYR A 35 -9.93 20.05 -16.42
C TYR A 35 -10.42 21.39 -17.01
N LEU A 36 -10.06 22.52 -16.40
CA LEU A 36 -10.42 23.86 -16.92
C LEU A 36 -9.74 24.22 -18.25
N ARG A 37 -8.65 23.54 -18.62
CA ARG A 37 -7.94 23.75 -19.89
C ARG A 37 -8.51 22.94 -21.06
N GLN A 38 -9.53 22.12 -20.80
CA GLN A 38 -10.13 21.26 -21.81
C GLN A 38 -11.13 22.04 -22.69
N GLU A 39 -11.22 21.71 -23.98
CA GLU A 39 -11.93 22.50 -24.99
C GLU A 39 -13.41 22.73 -24.69
N MET A 40 -13.91 23.93 -25.04
CA MET A 40 -15.26 24.42 -24.70
C MET A 40 -16.39 23.55 -25.31
N ALA A 41 -16.14 22.88 -26.43
CA ALA A 41 -17.05 21.92 -27.05
C ALA A 41 -17.36 20.68 -26.18
N PHE A 42 -16.53 20.40 -25.17
CA PHE A 42 -16.78 19.33 -24.20
C PHE A 42 -17.90 19.70 -23.21
N PHE A 43 -18.07 20.98 -22.89
CA PHE A 43 -19.05 21.47 -21.90
C PHE A 43 -20.47 21.67 -22.49
N ASP A 44 -20.62 21.59 -23.81
CA ASP A 44 -21.89 21.87 -24.52
C ASP A 44 -22.83 20.64 -24.57
N ARG A 45 -22.38 19.46 -24.15
CA ARG A 45 -23.21 18.26 -24.04
C ARG A 45 -24.02 18.28 -22.74
N LEU A 46 -25.31 17.95 -22.80
CA LEU A 46 -26.22 17.91 -21.64
C LEU A 46 -25.73 17.00 -20.49
N GLU A 47 -24.93 15.97 -20.81
CA GLU A 47 -24.26 15.06 -19.86
C GLU A 47 -23.05 15.69 -19.13
N ASN A 48 -22.50 16.80 -19.64
CA ASN A 48 -21.28 17.46 -19.18
C ASN A 48 -21.53 18.82 -18.51
N SER A 49 -22.72 19.01 -17.92
CA SER A 49 -23.00 20.20 -17.11
C SER A 49 -21.90 20.40 -16.06
N SER A 50 -21.44 21.64 -15.89
CA SER A 50 -20.29 22.00 -15.05
C SER A 50 -20.38 21.45 -13.62
N GLY A 51 -21.61 21.32 -13.08
CA GLY A 51 -21.88 20.69 -11.78
C GLY A 51 -21.65 19.17 -11.74
N ALA A 52 -22.00 18.43 -12.81
CA ALA A 52 -21.79 17.00 -12.89
C ALA A 52 -20.29 16.65 -13.02
N ILE A 53 -19.54 17.46 -13.78
CA ILE A 53 -18.08 17.32 -13.90
C ILE A 53 -17.41 17.63 -12.55
N CYS A 54 -17.82 18.70 -11.86
CA CYS A 54 -17.28 19.04 -10.54
C CYS A 54 -17.54 17.91 -9.51
N HIS A 55 -18.75 17.32 -9.52
CA HIS A 55 -19.10 16.22 -8.63
C HIS A 55 -18.28 14.95 -8.92
N ARG A 56 -18.13 14.59 -10.21
CA ARG A 56 -17.30 13.46 -10.64
C ARG A 56 -15.83 13.68 -10.33
N LEU A 57 -15.31 14.89 -10.60
CA LEU A 57 -13.95 15.27 -10.30
C LEU A 57 -13.67 15.23 -8.79
N THR A 58 -14.61 15.71 -7.97
CA THR A 58 -14.48 15.63 -6.51
C THR A 58 -14.52 14.18 -6.05
N SER A 59 -15.39 13.35 -6.62
CA SER A 59 -15.46 11.92 -6.33
C SER A 59 -14.17 11.18 -6.73
N ASP A 60 -13.62 11.46 -7.91
CA ASP A 60 -12.38 10.88 -8.40
C ASP A 60 -11.17 11.38 -7.61
N ALA A 61 -11.12 12.68 -7.29
CA ALA A 61 -10.08 13.27 -6.45
C ALA A 61 -10.12 12.69 -5.04
N LEU A 62 -11.32 12.49 -4.46
CA LEU A 62 -11.48 11.82 -3.18
C LEU A 62 -11.08 10.36 -3.25
N ALA A 63 -11.46 9.63 -4.31
CA ALA A 63 -11.06 8.23 -4.49
C ALA A 63 -9.53 8.10 -4.62
N VAL A 64 -8.90 8.98 -5.40
CA VAL A 64 -7.44 9.05 -5.53
C VAL A 64 -6.79 9.50 -4.22
N GLN A 65 -7.35 10.46 -3.49
CA GLN A 65 -6.83 10.89 -2.19
C GLN A 65 -6.97 9.79 -1.13
N GLN A 66 -8.03 9.00 -1.14
CA GLN A 66 -8.20 7.90 -0.20
C GLN A 66 -7.25 6.76 -0.54
N MET A 67 -7.14 6.38 -1.81
CA MET A 67 -6.22 5.33 -2.24
C MET A 67 -4.76 5.74 -2.14
N ALA A 68 -4.37 6.90 -2.68
CA ALA A 68 -3.00 7.39 -2.67
C ALA A 68 -2.64 8.04 -1.33
N GLY A 69 -3.50 8.87 -0.74
CA GLY A 69 -3.22 9.57 0.51
C GLY A 69 -3.11 8.63 1.71
N THR A 70 -3.91 7.57 1.80
CA THR A 70 -3.75 6.58 2.87
C THR A 70 -2.46 5.78 2.70
N ARG A 71 -2.14 5.35 1.47
CA ARG A 71 -0.91 4.58 1.19
C ARG A 71 0.35 5.44 1.38
N LEU A 72 0.36 6.66 0.86
CA LEU A 72 1.44 7.63 1.05
C LEU A 72 1.57 8.05 2.51
N GLY A 73 0.43 8.15 3.20
CA GLY A 73 0.35 8.36 4.64
C GLY A 73 1.15 7.33 5.41
N ILE A 74 0.77 6.06 5.23
CA ILE A 74 1.41 4.91 5.88
C ILE A 74 2.89 4.79 5.48
N LEU A 75 3.24 5.03 4.22
CA LEU A 75 4.63 4.96 3.75
C LEU A 75 5.52 5.99 4.45
N CYS A 76 5.11 7.25 4.45
CA CYS A 76 5.90 8.30 5.09
C CYS A 76 5.92 8.17 6.62
N GLU A 77 4.82 7.73 7.24
CA GLU A 77 4.79 7.40 8.67
C GLU A 77 5.79 6.28 9.00
N SER A 78 5.84 5.25 8.16
CA SER A 78 6.77 4.12 8.30
C SER A 78 8.22 4.58 8.17
N VAL A 79 8.53 5.42 7.18
CA VAL A 79 9.88 6.00 6.99
C VAL A 79 10.29 6.85 8.18
N THR A 80 9.39 7.69 8.68
CA THR A 80 9.67 8.57 9.82
C THR A 80 9.90 7.76 11.10
N THR A 81 9.06 6.76 11.36
CA THR A 81 9.21 5.88 12.54
C THR A 81 10.48 5.04 12.45
N PHE A 82 10.84 4.56 11.27
CA PHE A 82 12.09 3.84 11.05
C PHE A 82 13.31 4.73 11.32
N GLY A 83 13.33 5.95 10.77
CA GLY A 83 14.41 6.91 11.00
C GLY A 83 14.58 7.27 12.48
N ILE A 84 13.47 7.55 13.17
CA ILE A 84 13.48 7.82 14.62
C ILE A 84 14.05 6.62 15.40
N GLY A 85 13.60 5.40 15.06
CA GLY A 85 14.09 4.17 15.70
C GLY A 85 15.60 3.95 15.52
N ILE A 86 16.12 4.23 14.32
CA ILE A 86 17.56 4.17 14.05
C ILE A 86 18.31 5.20 14.90
N THR A 87 17.87 6.46 14.92
CA THR A 87 18.51 7.52 15.69
C THR A 87 18.54 7.20 17.19
N PHE A 88 17.43 6.74 17.76
CA PHE A 88 17.39 6.29 19.15
C PHE A 88 18.30 5.07 19.39
N GLY A 89 18.35 4.13 18.45
CA GLY A 89 19.21 2.97 18.51
C GLY A 89 20.69 3.33 18.56
N PHE A 90 21.13 4.30 17.76
CA PHE A 90 22.52 4.80 17.77
C PHE A 90 22.87 5.60 19.03
N LEU A 91 21.91 6.38 19.55
CA LEU A 91 22.13 7.19 20.77
C LEU A 91 22.29 6.34 22.03
N PHE A 92 21.64 5.17 22.12
CA PHE A 92 21.62 4.40 23.36
C PHE A 92 22.90 3.58 23.59
N SER A 93 23.38 2.86 22.58
CA SER A 93 24.68 2.16 22.57
C SER A 93 24.86 1.45 21.24
N TRP A 94 25.89 1.82 20.47
CA TRP A 94 26.20 1.22 19.17
C TRP A 94 26.39 -0.31 19.21
N GLN A 95 26.84 -0.86 20.34
CA GLN A 95 27.02 -2.30 20.55
C GLN A 95 25.68 -3.06 20.63
N LEU A 96 24.65 -2.46 21.25
CA LEU A 96 23.31 -3.05 21.33
C LEU A 96 22.61 -2.98 19.97
N THR A 97 22.78 -1.86 19.25
CA THR A 97 22.18 -1.68 17.92
C THR A 97 22.71 -2.70 16.92
N LEU A 98 24.01 -2.95 16.90
CA LEU A 98 24.64 -3.93 16.00
C LEU A 98 24.16 -5.36 16.28
N THR A 99 24.10 -5.74 17.55
CA THR A 99 23.62 -7.07 17.95
C THR A 99 22.16 -7.28 17.55
N LEU A 100 21.30 -6.28 17.81
CA LEU A 100 19.89 -6.33 17.46
C LEU A 100 19.70 -6.37 15.93
N PHE A 101 20.50 -5.61 15.20
CA PHE A 101 20.46 -5.60 13.73
C PHE A 101 20.78 -6.98 13.16
N PHE A 102 21.81 -7.65 13.68
CA PHE A 102 22.18 -9.00 13.24
C PHE A 102 21.06 -10.01 13.53
N TYR A 103 20.42 -9.90 14.69
CA TYR A 103 19.28 -10.74 15.05
C TYR A 103 18.07 -10.51 14.13
N ILE A 104 17.72 -9.25 13.85
CA ILE A 104 16.61 -8.89 12.94
C ILE A 104 16.88 -9.42 11.53
N VAL A 105 18.09 -9.22 11.00
CA VAL A 105 18.48 -9.72 9.68
C VAL A 105 18.39 -11.25 9.61
N SER A 106 18.91 -11.94 10.64
CA SER A 106 18.82 -13.40 10.74
C SER A 106 17.37 -13.89 10.72
N LEU A 107 16.47 -13.26 11.50
CA LEU A 107 15.05 -13.58 11.50
C LEU A 107 14.39 -13.34 10.13
N PHE A 108 14.75 -12.25 9.45
CA PHE A 108 14.25 -11.96 8.10
C PHE A 108 14.66 -13.05 7.10
N VAL A 109 15.90 -13.54 7.17
CA VAL A 109 16.39 -14.63 6.30
C VAL A 109 15.60 -15.92 6.57
N VAL A 110 15.39 -16.29 7.83
CA VAL A 110 14.62 -17.49 8.20
C VAL A 110 13.17 -17.36 7.74
N ALA A 111 12.52 -16.22 8.00
CA ALA A 111 11.15 -15.96 7.58
C ALA A 111 11.01 -16.00 6.05
N PHE A 112 11.94 -15.39 5.33
CA PHE A 112 11.97 -15.43 3.87
C PHE A 112 12.15 -16.85 3.34
N MET A 113 13.05 -17.63 3.93
CA MET A 113 13.25 -19.02 3.59
C MET A 113 11.98 -19.85 3.85
N HIS A 114 11.30 -19.61 4.98
CA HIS A 114 10.03 -20.25 5.30
C HIS A 114 8.93 -19.89 4.29
N ILE A 115 8.76 -18.62 3.94
CA ILE A 115 7.79 -18.18 2.92
C ILE A 115 8.09 -18.82 1.55
N ARG A 116 9.36 -18.80 1.12
CA ARG A 116 9.79 -19.46 -0.13
C ARG A 116 9.54 -20.96 -0.10
N TRP A 117 9.63 -21.60 1.06
CA TRP A 117 9.35 -23.02 1.24
C TRP A 117 7.85 -23.29 1.17
N GLN A 118 7.02 -22.49 1.86
CA GLN A 118 5.56 -22.55 1.80
C GLN A 118 5.04 -22.37 0.36
N VAL A 119 5.56 -21.40 -0.39
CA VAL A 119 5.18 -21.18 -1.79
C VAL A 119 5.57 -22.37 -2.68
N ARG A 120 6.74 -22.99 -2.45
CA ARG A 120 7.16 -24.20 -3.18
C ARG A 120 6.25 -25.39 -2.88
N LEU A 121 5.81 -25.54 -1.63
CA LEU A 121 4.87 -26.58 -1.24
C LEU A 121 3.47 -26.35 -1.84
N ASN A 122 2.98 -25.10 -1.81
CA ASN A 122 1.68 -24.78 -2.38
C ASN A 122 1.61 -25.13 -3.87
N LYS A 123 2.66 -24.77 -4.63
CA LYS A 123 2.77 -25.16 -6.05
C LYS A 123 2.79 -26.67 -6.26
N ARG A 124 3.43 -27.44 -5.36
CA ARG A 124 3.44 -28.92 -5.44
C ARG A 124 2.04 -29.49 -5.20
N SER A 125 1.30 -28.97 -4.21
CA SER A 125 -0.07 -29.38 -3.94
C SER A 125 -1.00 -29.10 -5.12
N ASP A 126 -0.88 -27.93 -5.76
CA ASP A 126 -1.68 -27.56 -6.93
C ASP A 126 -1.44 -28.50 -8.13
N CYS A 127 -0.19 -28.93 -8.38
CA CYS A 127 0.12 -29.89 -9.43
C CYS A 127 -0.46 -31.29 -9.17
N ILE A 128 -0.43 -31.77 -7.93
CA ILE A 128 -0.96 -33.09 -7.56
C ILE A 128 -2.49 -33.09 -7.71
N VAL A 129 -3.16 -32.03 -7.24
CA VAL A 129 -4.61 -31.85 -7.42
C VAL A 129 -4.97 -31.70 -8.90
N GLY A 130 -4.16 -30.97 -9.68
CA GLY A 130 -4.29 -30.84 -11.12
C GLY A 130 -4.26 -32.19 -11.84
N SER A 131 -3.25 -33.03 -11.56
CA SER A 131 -3.14 -34.37 -12.13
C SER A 131 -4.34 -35.26 -11.75
N ALA A 132 -4.72 -35.28 -10.47
CA ALA A 132 -5.89 -36.04 -10.00
C ALA A 132 -7.20 -35.60 -10.69
N SER A 133 -7.36 -34.31 -10.96
CA SER A 133 -8.54 -33.78 -11.68
C SER A 133 -8.54 -34.13 -13.17
N SER A 134 -7.37 -34.15 -13.83
CA SER A 134 -7.23 -34.59 -15.22
C SER A 134 -7.52 -36.08 -15.39
N VAL A 135 -7.00 -36.92 -14.48
CA VAL A 135 -7.28 -38.38 -14.47
C VAL A 135 -8.77 -38.63 -14.24
N ARG A 136 -9.42 -37.88 -13.35
CA ARG A 136 -10.87 -37.99 -13.15
C ARG A 136 -11.66 -37.60 -14.41
N ARG A 137 -11.18 -36.65 -15.20
CA ARG A 137 -11.81 -36.28 -16.49
C ARG A 137 -11.62 -37.35 -17.55
N THR A 138 -10.42 -37.92 -17.70
CA THR A 138 -10.18 -39.02 -18.66
C THR A 138 -10.97 -40.27 -18.29
N PHE A 139 -11.05 -40.61 -17.00
CA PHE A 139 -11.89 -41.73 -16.55
C PHE A 139 -13.39 -41.48 -16.80
N ARG A 140 -13.86 -40.24 -16.61
CA ARG A 140 -15.25 -39.84 -16.91
C ARG A 140 -15.57 -39.91 -18.41
N LEU A 141 -14.62 -39.53 -19.28
CA LEU A 141 -14.81 -39.61 -20.74
C LEU A 141 -14.80 -41.06 -21.23
N GLN A 142 -13.97 -41.94 -20.65
CA GLN A 142 -13.91 -43.35 -21.01
C GLN A 142 -15.20 -44.10 -20.65
N TYR A 143 -15.86 -43.75 -19.54
CA TYR A 143 -17.08 -44.42 -19.07
C TYR A 143 -18.36 -43.96 -19.79
N HIS A 144 -18.33 -42.80 -20.45
CA HIS A 144 -19.50 -42.24 -21.13
C HIS A 144 -19.59 -42.59 -22.63
N VAL A 145 -18.55 -43.23 -23.17
CA VAL A 145 -18.42 -43.65 -24.58
C VAL A 145 -18.76 -45.14 -24.79
N HIS A 146 -18.94 -45.90 -23.70
CA HIS A 146 -19.49 -47.26 -23.69
C HIS A 146 -20.93 -47.25 -23.21
#